data_AF-A0A7U7G4Q5-F1
#
_entry.id   AF-A0A7U7G4Q5-F1
#
_cell.length_a   1.000
_cell.length_b   1.000
_cell.length_c   1.000
_cell.angle_alpha   90.00
_cell.angle_beta   90.00
_cell.angle_gamma   90.00
#
_symmetry.space_group_name_H-M   'P 1'
#
loop_
_entity.id
_entity.type
_entity.pdbx_description
1 polymer ?
#
loop_
_entity_poly.entity_id
_entity_poly.type
_entity_poly.pdbx_seq_one_letter_code
_entity_poly.pdbx_strand_id
1 'polypeptide(L)'
;MKKQKKCLPKPLCTILALALLLLPGAGRAGSTIQDVRDTVRVIPIKLDTEAQVPIQKGEVLKLLKLYHDNANAWSWNEYLAFEPCPREAALLCAVPFRDTQGKEYSLRDAPHDGEDALTTVGFYTVQSAQGRWNLFMIRMERPLGDSTYAKTETTAHVSLFRLAPHDTDGATPENNHFEEIATLPMGGYCNSTVALASFLKQPLPPGTAPDGCMQGQ
;
A
#
# COMPACT_ATOMS: atom_id res chain seq x y z
N MET A 1 -0.64 2.79 77.33
CA MET A 1 0.03 1.47 77.34
C MET A 1 -1.01 0.35 77.27
N LYS A 2 -0.69 -0.78 76.62
CA LYS A 2 -1.51 -1.98 76.24
C LYS A 2 -2.20 -1.84 74.87
N LYS A 3 -1.67 -2.33 73.73
CA LYS A 3 -1.37 -3.68 73.17
C LYS A 3 -2.59 -4.54 72.76
N GLN A 4 -2.74 -4.71 71.43
CA GLN A 4 -3.02 -5.95 70.64
C GLN A 4 -4.39 -6.66 70.81
N LYS A 5 -5.08 -7.23 69.79
CA LYS A 5 -4.68 -7.98 68.57
C LYS A 5 -5.89 -8.19 67.59
N LYS A 6 -5.55 -8.28 66.29
CA LYS A 6 -6.09 -9.14 65.19
C LYS A 6 -7.59 -9.06 64.78
N CYS A 7 -7.83 -8.81 63.48
CA CYS A 7 -8.24 -9.83 62.50
C CYS A 7 -8.07 -9.32 61.06
N LEU A 8 -7.53 -10.18 60.18
CA LEU A 8 -7.56 -10.04 58.72
C LEU A 8 -8.96 -10.42 58.20
N PRO A 9 -9.38 -9.90 57.03
CA PRO A 9 -9.47 -10.80 55.89
C PRO A 9 -8.94 -10.19 54.57
N LYS A 10 -8.40 -11.06 53.71
CA LYS A 10 -8.19 -10.85 52.26
C LYS A 10 -9.44 -11.37 51.50
N PRO A 11 -9.58 -11.17 50.17
CA PRO A 11 -9.04 -10.13 49.30
C PRO A 11 -10.13 -9.47 48.43
N LEU A 12 -10.00 -8.20 48.06
CA LEU A 12 -10.73 -7.64 46.91
C LEU A 12 -9.72 -7.11 45.90
N CYS A 13 -9.59 -7.94 44.86
CA CYS A 13 -9.18 -7.65 43.50
C CYS A 13 -9.40 -6.19 43.10
N THR A 14 -8.33 -5.41 42.87
CA THR A 14 -8.39 -4.25 41.96
C THR A 14 -7.00 -3.82 41.47
N ILE A 15 -6.74 -4.18 40.21
CA ILE A 15 -6.10 -3.37 39.15
C ILE A 15 -4.66 -2.88 39.38
N LEU A 16 -3.77 -3.69 38.80
CA LEU A 16 -2.53 -3.36 38.10
C LEU A 16 -2.38 -1.88 37.71
N ALA A 17 -1.59 -1.12 38.49
CA ALA A 17 -1.17 0.23 38.12
C ALA A 17 0.13 0.17 37.29
N LEU A 18 -0.02 0.53 36.03
CA LEU A 18 0.86 1.43 35.27
C LEU A 18 2.38 1.21 35.43
N ALA A 19 2.92 0.28 34.63
CA ALA A 19 4.33 0.27 34.25
C ALA A 19 4.44 -0.10 32.75
N LEU A 20 4.08 0.83 31.85
CA LEU A 20 4.66 0.85 30.50
C LEU A 20 6.00 1.59 30.64
N LEU A 21 7.12 0.90 30.79
CA LEU A 21 7.95 0.41 29.68
C LEU A 21 8.23 1.50 28.63
N LEU A 22 9.19 2.36 28.98
CA LEU A 22 10.17 2.87 28.05
C LEU A 22 10.97 1.68 27.50
N LEU A 23 10.71 1.30 26.26
CA LEU A 23 11.63 0.49 25.45
C LEU A 23 11.77 1.15 24.07
N PRO A 24 12.97 1.64 23.71
CA PRO A 24 13.28 2.08 22.36
C PRO A 24 13.60 0.86 21.48
N GLY A 25 13.09 0.86 20.24
CA GLY A 25 13.63 0.05 19.15
C GLY A 25 13.29 -1.44 19.17
N ALA A 26 12.12 -1.80 18.65
CA ALA A 26 11.90 -3.07 17.95
C ALA A 26 10.53 -3.03 17.23
N GLY A 27 10.51 -3.35 15.94
CA GLY A 27 9.30 -3.74 15.22
C GLY A 27 8.50 -2.62 14.55
N ARG A 28 9.05 -1.98 13.50
CA ARG A 28 8.25 -1.11 12.60
C ARG A 28 7.85 -1.76 11.27
N ALA A 29 8.53 -2.82 10.83
CA ALA A 29 8.25 -3.44 9.53
C ALA A 29 7.18 -4.55 9.56
N GLY A 30 6.99 -5.21 10.71
CA GLY A 30 6.04 -6.33 10.84
C GLY A 30 4.59 -5.91 11.10
N SER A 31 4.36 -4.75 11.73
CA SER A 31 2.98 -4.32 12.07
C SER A 31 2.26 -3.75 10.84
N THR A 32 2.92 -2.95 10.00
CA THR A 32 2.26 -2.18 8.92
C THR A 32 1.49 -3.03 7.90
N ILE A 33 1.99 -4.21 7.55
CA ILE A 33 1.40 -5.05 6.49
C ILE A 33 0.22 -5.85 7.01
N GLN A 34 0.37 -6.43 8.20
CA GLN A 34 -0.73 -7.11 8.88
C GLN A 34 -1.82 -6.10 9.25
N ASP A 35 -1.44 -4.88 9.66
CA ASP A 35 -2.34 -3.76 9.84
C ASP A 35 -3.05 -3.37 8.53
N VAL A 36 -2.38 -3.37 7.37
CA VAL A 36 -3.02 -3.11 6.07
C VAL A 36 -3.98 -4.23 5.67
N ARG A 37 -3.59 -5.50 5.85
CA ARG A 37 -4.41 -6.66 5.49
C ARG A 37 -5.64 -6.83 6.37
N ASP A 38 -5.51 -6.57 7.67
CA ASP A 38 -6.52 -6.89 8.69
C ASP A 38 -7.33 -5.67 9.16
N THR A 39 -6.83 -4.43 8.98
CA THR A 39 -7.43 -3.20 9.58
C THR A 39 -8.04 -2.26 8.55
N VAL A 40 -7.80 -2.48 7.26
CA VAL A 40 -8.21 -1.55 6.21
C VAL A 40 -9.50 -2.03 5.58
N ARG A 41 -10.61 -1.31 5.80
CA ARG A 41 -11.67 -1.29 4.80
C ARG A 41 -11.10 -0.59 3.57
N VAL A 42 -10.60 -1.39 2.64
CA VAL A 42 -9.92 -0.90 1.45
C VAL A 42 -11.00 -0.43 0.49
N ILE A 43 -11.12 0.88 0.31
CA ILE A 43 -12.04 1.44 -0.68
C ILE A 43 -11.22 1.68 -1.95
N PRO A 44 -11.41 0.88 -3.00
CA PRO A 44 -10.68 1.05 -4.25
C PRO A 44 -11.01 2.40 -4.86
N ILE A 45 -9.97 3.08 -5.33
CA ILE A 45 -10.12 4.29 -6.12
C ILE A 45 -10.29 3.84 -7.56
N LYS A 46 -11.44 4.18 -8.14
CA LYS A 46 -11.67 3.94 -9.57
C LYS A 46 -10.80 4.90 -10.37
N LEU A 47 -9.79 4.37 -11.06
CA LEU A 47 -8.87 5.12 -11.90
C LEU A 47 -8.91 4.56 -13.33
N ASP A 48 -9.87 5.06 -14.12
CA ASP A 48 -9.99 4.69 -15.55
C ASP A 48 -8.94 5.46 -16.39
N THR A 49 -8.83 6.76 -16.17
CA THR A 49 -7.84 7.65 -16.82
C THR A 49 -7.34 8.70 -15.85
N GLU A 50 -8.24 9.29 -15.08
CA GLU A 50 -7.89 10.21 -14.00
C GLU A 50 -8.79 10.01 -12.79
N ALA A 51 -8.27 10.36 -11.62
CA ALA A 51 -9.04 10.40 -10.38
C ALA A 51 -8.59 11.59 -9.53
N GLN A 52 -9.54 12.20 -8.83
CA GLN A 52 -9.27 13.19 -7.79
C GLN A 52 -9.52 12.54 -6.43
N VAL A 53 -8.49 12.56 -5.58
CA VAL A 53 -8.48 11.85 -4.30
C VAL A 53 -8.28 12.87 -3.19
N PRO A 54 -9.28 13.06 -2.30
CA PRO A 54 -9.08 13.88 -1.12
C PRO A 54 -8.00 13.28 -0.23
N ILE A 55 -6.94 14.03 0.07
CA ILE A 55 -5.83 13.56 0.91
C ILE A 55 -5.81 14.24 2.28
N GLN A 56 -6.31 15.47 2.41
CA GLN A 56 -6.61 16.15 3.67
C GLN A 56 -7.76 17.15 3.46
N LYS A 57 -8.17 17.88 4.51
CA LYS A 57 -9.25 18.86 4.41
C LYS A 57 -8.84 20.00 3.45
N GLY A 58 -9.45 20.00 2.26
CA GLY A 58 -9.18 21.01 1.22
C GLY A 58 -8.02 20.67 0.28
N GLU A 59 -7.34 19.54 0.50
CA GLU A 59 -6.24 19.08 -0.35
C GLU A 59 -6.68 17.88 -1.18
N VAL A 60 -6.41 17.94 -2.49
CA VAL A 60 -6.81 16.93 -3.46
C VAL A 60 -5.59 16.52 -4.27
N LEU A 61 -5.31 15.21 -4.28
CA LEU A 61 -4.34 14.58 -5.15
C LEU A 61 -5.02 14.26 -6.49
N LYS A 62 -4.38 14.63 -7.60
CA LYS A 62 -4.76 14.20 -8.94
C LYS A 62 -3.92 12.97 -9.34
N LEU A 63 -4.58 11.85 -9.58
CA LEU A 63 -3.98 10.65 -10.15
C LEU A 63 -4.29 10.57 -11.64
N LEU A 64 -3.31 10.20 -12.45
CA LEU A 64 -3.45 9.93 -13.87
C LEU A 64 -2.96 8.51 -14.19
N LYS A 65 -3.64 7.86 -15.12
CA LYS A 65 -3.28 6.58 -15.73
C LYS A 65 -3.14 6.82 -17.24
N LEU A 66 -1.93 6.66 -17.75
CA LEU A 66 -1.58 6.89 -19.15
C LEU A 66 -1.28 5.56 -19.82
N TYR A 67 -2.02 5.21 -20.87
CA TYR A 67 -1.78 3.98 -21.63
C TYR A 67 -0.70 4.21 -22.70
N HIS A 68 0.31 3.35 -22.69
CA HIS A 68 1.38 3.28 -23.68
C HIS A 68 1.17 2.03 -24.53
N ASP A 69 0.71 2.25 -25.76
CA ASP A 69 0.62 1.21 -26.77
C ASP A 69 2.02 0.95 -27.36
N ASN A 70 2.47 -0.29 -27.29
CA ASN A 70 3.73 -0.72 -27.89
C ASN A 70 3.53 -1.66 -29.10
N ALA A 71 2.31 -1.68 -29.64
CA ALA A 71 1.86 -2.50 -30.77
C ALA A 71 2.09 -4.01 -30.59
N ASN A 72 2.16 -4.48 -29.35
CA ASN A 72 2.33 -5.89 -28.98
C ASN A 72 1.72 -6.17 -27.58
N ALA A 73 1.86 -7.42 -27.12
CA ALA A 73 1.44 -7.89 -25.80
C ALA A 73 2.29 -7.35 -24.63
N TRP A 74 2.96 -6.21 -24.80
CA TRP A 74 3.81 -5.58 -23.78
C TRP A 74 3.49 -4.10 -23.63
N SER A 75 2.26 -3.71 -23.97
CA SER A 75 1.76 -2.37 -23.68
C SER A 75 1.64 -2.18 -22.16
N TRP A 76 1.73 -0.95 -21.68
CA TRP A 76 1.69 -0.69 -20.23
C TRP A 76 0.94 0.59 -19.89
N ASN A 77 0.55 0.73 -18.63
CA ASN A 77 0.12 2.01 -18.09
C ASN A 77 1.24 2.61 -17.24
N GLU A 78 1.47 3.91 -17.43
CA GLU A 78 2.26 4.73 -16.52
C GLU A 78 1.32 5.53 -15.61
N TYR A 79 1.65 5.59 -14.33
CA TYR A 79 0.85 6.24 -13.31
C TYR A 79 1.56 7.49 -12.82
N LEU A 80 0.85 8.62 -12.83
CA LEU A 80 1.36 9.91 -12.36
C LEU A 80 0.47 10.44 -11.24
N ALA A 81 1.09 11.15 -10.30
CA ALA A 81 0.41 11.79 -9.20
C ALA A 81 0.82 13.26 -9.14
N PHE A 82 -0.15 14.14 -8.88
CA PHE A 82 0.05 15.58 -8.80
C PHE A 82 -0.74 16.18 -7.64
N GLU A 83 -0.22 17.24 -7.05
CA GLU A 83 -0.91 18.05 -6.06
C GLU A 83 -0.61 19.53 -6.27
N PRO A 84 -1.39 20.45 -5.68
CA PRO A 84 -1.04 21.87 -5.68
C PRO A 84 0.35 22.08 -5.06
N CYS A 85 1.21 22.87 -5.72
CA CYS A 85 2.52 23.17 -5.17
C CYS A 85 2.39 23.97 -3.85
N PRO A 86 3.11 23.61 -2.77
CA PRO A 86 3.04 24.27 -1.47
C PRO A 86 3.32 25.78 -1.52
N ARG A 87 4.14 26.23 -2.48
CA ARG A 87 4.53 27.65 -2.63
C ARG A 87 3.63 28.43 -3.57
N GLU A 88 2.93 27.75 -4.48
CA GLU A 88 2.08 28.37 -5.50
C GLU A 88 0.95 27.41 -5.86
N ALA A 89 -0.16 27.49 -5.12
CA ALA A 89 -1.28 26.56 -5.26
C ALA A 89 -1.97 26.57 -6.63
N ALA A 90 -1.67 27.56 -7.49
CA ALA A 90 -2.14 27.60 -8.87
C ALA A 90 -1.37 26.63 -9.79
N LEU A 91 -0.18 26.19 -9.38
CA LEU A 91 0.64 25.21 -10.09
C LEU A 91 0.40 23.80 -9.56
N LEU A 92 0.59 22.82 -10.44
CA LEU A 92 0.60 21.41 -10.09
C LEU A 92 2.03 20.90 -10.01
N CYS A 93 2.36 20.31 -8.88
CA CYS A 93 3.62 19.68 -8.60
C CYS A 93 3.49 18.16 -8.69
N ALA A 94 4.49 17.50 -9.27
CA ALA A 94 4.55 16.05 -9.29
C ALA A 94 4.76 15.50 -7.87
N VAL A 95 4.04 14.44 -7.54
CA VAL A 95 4.19 13.65 -6.33
C VAL A 95 4.99 12.42 -6.71
N PRO A 96 6.28 12.33 -6.35
CA PRO A 96 7.14 11.25 -6.79
C PRO A 96 6.83 9.93 -6.09
N PHE A 97 7.22 8.83 -6.71
CA PHE A 97 7.22 7.49 -6.13
C PHE A 97 8.64 7.10 -5.75
N ARG A 98 8.86 6.73 -4.48
CA ARG A 98 10.16 6.38 -3.93
C ARG A 98 10.16 4.93 -3.45
N ASP A 99 11.23 4.21 -3.76
CA ASP A 99 11.45 2.87 -3.24
C ASP A 99 11.89 2.91 -1.76
N THR A 100 12.16 1.74 -1.18
CA THR A 100 12.61 1.62 0.22
C THR A 100 13.98 2.26 0.50
N GLN A 101 14.74 2.62 -0.53
CA GLN A 101 16.02 3.33 -0.43
C GLN A 101 15.86 4.84 -0.65
N GLY A 102 14.62 5.32 -0.87
CA GLY A 102 14.32 6.72 -1.17
C GLY A 102 14.59 7.11 -2.62
N LYS A 103 14.91 6.16 -3.50
CA LYS A 103 15.17 6.45 -4.92
C LYS A 103 13.86 6.63 -5.66
N GLU A 104 13.77 7.73 -6.41
CA GLU A 104 12.61 8.02 -7.26
C GLU A 104 12.57 7.10 -8.49
N TYR A 105 11.36 6.67 -8.86
CA TYR A 105 11.14 5.84 -10.04
C TYR A 105 9.79 6.10 -10.70
N SER A 106 9.69 5.78 -12.00
CA SER A 106 8.43 5.78 -12.73
C SER A 106 7.58 4.57 -12.38
N LEU A 107 6.35 4.80 -11.96
CA LEU A 107 5.42 3.75 -11.63
C LEU A 107 4.69 3.24 -12.86
N ARG A 108 4.85 1.95 -13.16
CA ARG A 108 4.23 1.29 -14.32
C ARG A 108 3.60 -0.03 -13.91
N ASP A 109 2.50 -0.37 -14.56
CA ASP A 109 2.00 -1.75 -14.59
C ASP A 109 2.54 -2.49 -15.83
N ALA A 110 2.19 -3.75 -15.97
CA ALA A 110 2.60 -4.57 -17.11
C ALA A 110 1.50 -5.58 -17.45
N PRO A 111 0.39 -5.12 -18.06
CA PRO A 111 -0.58 -6.01 -18.69
C PRO A 111 0.11 -6.68 -19.87
N HIS A 112 0.04 -8.00 -19.96
CA HIS A 112 0.71 -8.72 -21.04
C HIS A 112 -0.26 -8.89 -22.21
N ASP A 113 -1.18 -9.85 -22.16
CA ASP A 113 -2.11 -10.15 -23.26
C ASP A 113 -3.61 -9.99 -22.89
N GLY A 114 -3.90 -9.41 -21.73
CA GLY A 114 -5.26 -9.31 -21.20
C GLY A 114 -5.80 -10.60 -20.59
N GLU A 115 -5.11 -11.74 -20.79
CA GLU A 115 -5.35 -12.98 -20.04
C GLU A 115 -4.48 -13.00 -18.76
N ASP A 116 -3.30 -12.40 -18.82
CA ASP A 116 -2.40 -12.25 -17.68
C ASP A 116 -1.79 -10.84 -17.51
N ALA A 117 -1.29 -10.59 -16.31
CA ALA A 117 -0.61 -9.35 -15.95
C ALA A 117 0.62 -9.66 -15.09
N LEU A 118 1.77 -9.08 -15.45
CA LEU A 118 3.01 -9.22 -14.67
C LEU A 118 3.01 -8.30 -13.47
N THR A 119 2.59 -7.05 -13.67
CA THR A 119 2.48 -6.05 -12.62
C THR A 119 1.08 -5.46 -12.66
N THR A 120 0.45 -5.36 -11.49
CA THR A 120 -0.83 -4.67 -11.29
C THR A 120 -0.66 -3.63 -10.21
N VAL A 121 -1.11 -2.41 -10.47
CA VAL A 121 -1.10 -1.29 -9.51
C VAL A 121 -2.54 -0.94 -9.15
N GLY A 122 -2.80 -0.76 -7.86
CA GLY A 122 -4.08 -0.25 -7.36
C GLY A 122 -3.89 0.86 -6.34
N PHE A 123 -4.81 1.82 -6.34
CA PHE A 123 -4.88 2.92 -5.38
C PHE A 123 -6.09 2.75 -4.47
N TYR A 124 -5.89 3.02 -3.19
CA TYR A 124 -6.84 2.66 -2.14
C TYR A 124 -6.88 3.71 -1.05
N THR A 125 -8.09 4.13 -0.68
CA THR A 125 -8.26 4.91 0.54
C THR A 125 -8.42 4.00 1.74
N VAL A 126 -7.92 4.46 2.88
CA VAL A 126 -7.91 3.71 4.13
C VAL A 126 -8.71 4.44 5.18
N GLN A 127 -9.83 3.84 5.57
CA GLN A 127 -10.58 4.31 6.73
C GLN A 127 -9.95 3.74 8.00
N SER A 128 -8.88 4.36 8.48
CA SER A 128 -8.34 4.06 9.81
C SER A 128 -9.20 4.76 10.88
N ALA A 129 -9.54 4.06 11.96
CA ALA A 129 -10.18 4.64 13.15
C ALA A 129 -9.35 5.77 13.80
N GLN A 130 -8.07 5.87 13.46
CA GLN A 130 -7.13 6.88 13.95
C GLN A 130 -6.77 7.93 12.89
N GLY A 131 -7.35 7.86 11.67
CA GLY A 131 -7.17 8.86 10.60
C GLY A 131 -5.75 9.04 10.08
N ARG A 132 -4.85 8.07 10.32
CA ARG A 132 -3.40 8.28 10.13
C ARG A 132 -2.92 8.19 8.67
N TRP A 133 -3.68 7.57 7.78
CA TRP A 133 -3.28 7.37 6.38
C TRP A 133 -4.49 7.48 5.47
N ASN A 134 -4.46 8.42 4.51
CA ASN A 134 -5.61 8.66 3.63
C ASN A 134 -5.49 7.93 2.27
N LEU A 135 -4.26 7.58 1.85
CA LEU A 135 -4.02 6.93 0.56
C LEU A 135 -2.87 5.91 0.63
N PHE A 136 -3.17 4.70 0.19
CA PHE A 136 -2.20 3.66 -0.10
C PHE A 136 -2.19 3.36 -1.59
N MET A 137 -1.01 3.01 -2.05
CA MET A 137 -0.83 2.34 -3.32
C MET A 137 -0.29 0.94 -3.06
N ILE A 138 -0.82 -0.03 -3.79
CA ILE A 138 -0.40 -1.42 -3.69
C ILE A 138 0.01 -1.85 -5.09
N ARG A 139 1.28 -2.22 -5.22
CA ARG A 139 1.82 -2.84 -6.43
C ARG A 139 1.92 -4.34 -6.17
N MET A 140 1.35 -5.13 -7.06
CA MET A 140 1.52 -6.58 -7.09
C MET A 140 2.35 -6.91 -8.31
N GLU A 141 3.46 -7.61 -8.11
CA GLU A 141 4.38 -8.02 -9.17
C GLU A 141 4.54 -9.53 -9.16
N ARG A 142 4.53 -10.14 -10.33
CA ARG A 142 4.97 -11.52 -10.54
C ARG A 142 6.13 -11.51 -11.56
N PRO A 143 7.34 -11.88 -11.17
CA PRO A 143 8.47 -11.90 -12.09
C PRO A 143 8.40 -13.16 -12.95
N LEU A 144 8.56 -13.06 -14.28
CA LEU A 144 8.63 -14.23 -15.16
C LEU A 144 9.92 -15.05 -14.97
N GLY A 145 10.98 -14.44 -14.44
CA GLY A 145 12.29 -15.09 -14.35
C GLY A 145 12.78 -15.52 -15.73
N ASP A 146 13.28 -16.75 -15.82
CA ASP A 146 13.73 -17.37 -17.08
C ASP A 146 12.58 -17.93 -17.93
N SER A 147 11.33 -17.90 -17.43
CA SER A 147 10.18 -18.36 -18.21
C SER A 147 9.82 -17.34 -19.28
N THR A 148 9.66 -17.81 -20.51
CA THR A 148 9.06 -17.03 -21.60
C THR A 148 7.54 -17.18 -21.64
N TYR A 149 6.95 -18.02 -20.79
CA TYR A 149 5.53 -18.30 -20.77
C TYR A 149 4.82 -17.46 -19.73
N ALA A 150 3.86 -16.67 -20.20
CA ALA A 150 3.09 -15.76 -19.37
C ALA A 150 2.21 -16.48 -18.32
N LYS A 151 1.91 -17.77 -18.46
CA LYS A 151 1.10 -18.51 -17.47
C LYS A 151 1.88 -19.43 -16.53
N THR A 152 3.19 -19.22 -16.40
CA THR A 152 4.01 -19.94 -15.41
C THR A 152 3.78 -19.38 -14.01
N GLU A 153 3.59 -20.29 -13.05
CA GLU A 153 3.46 -19.93 -11.64
C GLU A 153 4.78 -19.41 -11.10
N THR A 154 4.74 -18.21 -10.52
CA THR A 154 5.91 -17.53 -9.96
C THR A 154 5.54 -16.89 -8.64
N THR A 155 6.51 -16.74 -7.73
CA THR A 155 6.27 -16.09 -6.44
C THR A 155 5.92 -14.62 -6.68
N ALA A 156 4.65 -14.27 -6.45
CA ALA A 156 4.23 -12.88 -6.52
C ALA A 156 4.78 -12.09 -5.32
N HIS A 157 4.94 -10.80 -5.47
CA HIS A 157 5.38 -9.88 -4.44
C HIS A 157 4.40 -8.72 -4.32
N VAL A 158 4.01 -8.41 -3.08
CA VAL A 158 3.21 -7.24 -2.78
C VAL A 158 4.11 -6.15 -2.23
N SER A 159 4.09 -4.98 -2.87
CA SER A 159 4.74 -3.76 -2.40
C SER A 159 3.67 -2.78 -1.93
N LEU A 160 3.80 -2.31 -0.70
CA LEU A 160 2.89 -1.34 -0.08
C LEU A 160 3.55 0.03 -0.02
N PHE A 161 2.78 1.04 -0.40
CA PHE A 161 3.21 2.42 -0.40
C PHE A 161 2.20 3.27 0.35
N ARG A 162 2.70 4.26 1.06
CA ARG A 162 1.89 5.29 1.71
C ARG A 162 2.21 6.66 1.10
N LEU A 163 1.21 7.53 1.02
CA LEU A 163 1.48 8.95 0.79
C LEU A 163 2.07 9.54 2.08
N ALA A 164 3.37 9.84 2.05
CA ALA A 164 4.10 10.44 3.15
C ALA A 164 4.13 11.97 2.96
N PRO A 165 3.85 12.74 4.04
CA PRO A 165 4.11 14.17 4.02
C PRO A 165 5.60 14.42 3.93
N HIS A 166 5.99 15.49 3.23
CA HIS A 166 7.37 15.96 3.32
C HIS A 166 7.61 16.60 4.70
N ASP A 167 8.84 16.46 5.22
CA ASP A 167 9.24 17.21 6.40
C ASP A 167 9.23 18.70 6.04
N THR A 168 8.54 19.49 6.87
CA THR A 168 8.40 20.94 6.70
C THR A 168 9.20 21.63 7.78
N ASP A 169 10.52 21.46 7.79
CA ASP A 169 11.40 22.49 8.28
C ASP A 169 11.12 23.73 7.41
N GLY A 170 10.27 24.63 7.94
CA GLY A 170 9.50 25.64 7.19
C GLY A 170 10.26 26.61 6.28
N ALA A 171 11.56 26.45 6.12
CA ALA A 171 12.38 27.10 5.11
C ALA A 171 12.17 26.55 3.69
N THR A 172 11.85 25.26 3.55
CA THR A 172 11.67 24.61 2.23
C THR A 172 10.48 23.66 2.23
N PRO A 173 9.24 24.17 2.12
CA PRO A 173 8.09 23.29 1.95
C PRO A 173 8.24 22.54 0.61
N GLU A 174 8.17 21.22 0.71
CA GLU A 174 8.28 20.25 -0.38
C GLU A 174 6.97 19.46 -0.51
N ASN A 175 6.78 18.84 -1.67
CA ASN A 175 5.56 18.08 -1.98
C ASN A 175 5.55 16.74 -1.24
N ASN A 176 4.35 16.19 -1.04
CA ASN A 176 4.18 14.82 -0.63
C ASN A 176 4.86 13.85 -1.62
N HIS A 177 5.15 12.64 -1.16
CA HIS A 177 5.64 11.57 -2.01
C HIS A 177 5.06 10.23 -1.60
N PHE A 178 4.99 9.28 -2.53
CA PHE A 178 4.70 7.90 -2.18
C PHE A 178 5.98 7.21 -1.72
N GLU A 179 5.98 6.72 -0.49
CA GLU A 179 7.08 5.98 0.11
C GLU A 179 6.73 4.49 0.15
N GLU A 180 7.60 3.64 -0.42
CA GLU A 180 7.51 2.19 -0.23
C GLU A 180 7.85 1.84 1.22
N ILE A 181 6.88 1.28 1.94
CA ILE A 181 7.06 0.93 3.35
C ILE A 181 7.34 -0.55 3.56
N ALA A 182 7.06 -1.38 2.56
CA ALA A 182 7.24 -2.81 2.63
C ALA A 182 7.14 -3.48 1.26
N THR A 183 7.90 -4.55 1.08
CA THR A 183 7.72 -5.56 0.04
C THR A 183 7.78 -6.95 0.66
N LEU A 184 6.85 -7.83 0.28
CA LEU A 184 6.80 -9.20 0.76
C LEU A 184 6.54 -10.20 -0.36
N PRO A 185 7.12 -11.41 -0.27
CA PRO A 185 6.69 -12.52 -1.08
C PRO A 185 5.28 -12.96 -0.69
N MET A 186 4.54 -13.42 -1.69
CA MET A 186 3.23 -14.05 -1.57
C MET A 186 3.36 -15.55 -1.93
N GLY A 187 2.22 -16.19 -2.17
CA GLY A 187 2.20 -17.51 -2.82
C GLY A 187 2.55 -17.43 -4.31
N GLY A 188 2.54 -18.59 -4.96
CA GLY A 188 2.66 -18.65 -6.42
C GLY A 188 1.39 -18.16 -7.09
N TYR A 189 1.57 -17.35 -8.15
CA TYR A 189 0.49 -16.85 -8.99
C TYR A 189 0.95 -16.73 -10.44
N CYS A 190 -0.01 -16.77 -11.36
CA CYS A 190 0.23 -16.55 -12.80
C CYS A 190 -0.36 -15.24 -13.31
N ASN A 191 -1.12 -14.54 -12.47
CA ASN A 191 -1.67 -13.24 -12.78
C ASN A 191 -1.60 -12.32 -11.56
N SER A 192 -0.87 -11.20 -11.68
CA SER A 192 -0.72 -10.21 -10.59
C SER A 192 -2.04 -9.56 -10.19
N THR A 193 -3.02 -9.44 -11.10
CA THR A 193 -4.35 -8.91 -10.78
C THR A 193 -5.11 -9.87 -9.87
N VAL A 194 -5.01 -11.18 -10.13
CA VAL A 194 -5.62 -12.21 -9.28
C VAL A 194 -4.94 -12.26 -7.91
N ALA A 195 -3.60 -12.19 -7.88
CA ALA A 195 -2.83 -12.11 -6.65
C ALA A 195 -3.22 -10.90 -5.80
N LEU A 196 -3.42 -9.72 -6.42
CA LEU A 196 -3.85 -8.51 -5.74
C LEU A 196 -5.26 -8.64 -5.15
N ALA A 197 -6.22 -9.15 -5.94
CA ALA A 197 -7.58 -9.37 -5.46
C ALA A 197 -7.62 -10.36 -4.29
N SER A 198 -6.84 -11.44 -4.36
CA SER A 198 -6.65 -12.42 -3.28
C SER A 198 -6.07 -11.77 -2.02
N PHE A 199 -5.00 -10.97 -2.15
CA PHE A 199 -4.38 -10.24 -1.05
C PHE A 199 -5.39 -9.32 -0.32
N LEU A 200 -6.23 -8.62 -1.09
CA LEU A 200 -7.23 -7.69 -0.59
C LEU A 200 -8.55 -8.34 -0.18
N LYS A 201 -8.73 -9.65 -0.41
CA LYS A 201 -10.00 -10.37 -0.22
C LYS A 201 -11.15 -9.70 -0.99
N GLN A 202 -10.88 -9.21 -2.19
CA GLN A 202 -11.83 -8.54 -3.07
C GLN A 202 -12.25 -9.46 -4.23
N PRO A 203 -13.45 -9.25 -4.82
CA PRO A 203 -13.81 -9.94 -6.05
C PRO A 203 -12.87 -9.55 -7.18
N LEU A 204 -12.70 -10.45 -8.15
CA LEU A 204 -11.93 -10.17 -9.36
C LEU A 204 -12.59 -9.03 -10.16
N PRO A 205 -11.79 -8.16 -10.79
CA PRO A 205 -12.31 -7.19 -11.75
C PRO A 205 -13.08 -7.87 -12.90
N PRO A 206 -14.08 -7.21 -13.48
CA PRO A 206 -14.77 -7.73 -14.66
C PRO A 206 -13.79 -8.06 -15.79
N GLY A 207 -13.94 -9.24 -16.41
CA GLY A 207 -13.07 -9.69 -17.50
C GLY A 207 -11.79 -10.40 -17.05
N THR A 208 -11.45 -10.39 -15.76
CA THR A 208 -10.33 -11.17 -15.23
C THR A 208 -10.76 -12.60 -14.90
N ALA A 209 -10.11 -13.59 -15.52
CA ALA A 209 -10.32 -15.00 -15.19
C ALA A 209 -9.68 -15.36 -13.83
N PRO A 210 -10.16 -16.41 -13.14
CA PRO A 210 -9.47 -17.00 -11.99
C PRO A 210 -8.03 -17.39 -12.33
N ASP A 211 -7.16 -17.53 -11.32
CA ASP A 211 -5.77 -17.89 -11.57
C ASP A 211 -5.69 -19.24 -12.28
N GLY A 212 -5.31 -19.20 -13.56
CA GLY A 212 -5.32 -20.32 -14.50
C GLY A 212 -3.91 -20.76 -14.84
N CYS A 213 -3.07 -20.91 -13.81
CA CYS A 213 -1.69 -21.33 -13.98
C CYS A 213 -1.59 -22.60 -14.82
N MET A 214 -0.75 -22.56 -15.85
CA MET A 214 -0.35 -23.80 -16.52
C MET A 214 0.56 -24.52 -15.54
N GLN A 215 0.08 -25.63 -14.95
CA GLN A 215 0.94 -26.54 -14.22
C GLN A 215 2.03 -26.99 -15.18
N GLY A 216 3.30 -26.77 -14.79
CA GLY A 216 4.46 -27.00 -15.64
C GLY A 216 4.36 -28.33 -16.38
N GLN A 217 4.42 -28.26 -17.71
CA GLN A 217 4.75 -29.41 -18.56
C GLN A 217 6.26 -29.60 -18.57
#